data_AF-A0A161SCH3-F1
#
_entry.id   AF-A0A161SCH3-F1
#
_cell.length_a   1.000
_cell.length_b   1.000
_cell.length_c   1.000
_cell.angle_alpha   90.00
_cell.angle_beta   90.00
_cell.angle_gamma   90.00
#
_symmetry.space_group_name_H-M   'P 1'
#
loop_
_entity.id
_entity.type
_entity.pdbx_description
1 polymer ?
#
loop_
_entity_poly.entity_id
_entity_poly.type
_entity_poly.pdbx_seq_one_letter_code
_entity_poly.pdbx_strand_id
1 'polypeptide(L)'
;MKQKIILITCLCIAMLTHAQSGKSFSIGVSAPDPSALLHVQSDHHGVLIPNIKINDLKDKAPINTSITESLLVYNTGTSTVDKGYYYWTVTTENATGKWVRVLTSDDSQQILEAQVQESFVEELKQENGVMVGTGVFIYTPDKNQASDPNAPGRLVLDIPHLVKQNQTITSFELKQFELYHYSNRETSREKKTQEELDEKGIRYEKTTKELELVYTDENNVTVNFAIKDLLGADNQDVPAITALNIDGAGTGLVYTNDKGVDSVIDLIDLVKRIETVTSMTIDQNDNLIFINEKGDRQQVNIRGVVREPWHIAETNSEAVSIKDNIFTSGWVGIGLKPEDAQKAISSLKPDEKLRINGSIYARNSYYADYVFENYYTNEKSSLNEDYSFKDLGSVESYIKNNYHLPGITPISELDKSTEDGYLINVSELSVQLLEKVEELYLHTIEQQKIIKAQQKELNELKEQFREFSEFINKQK
;
A
#
# COMPACT_ATOMS: atom_id res chain seq x y z
N MET A 1 80.82 -40.28 8.33
CA MET A 1 79.99 -39.18 7.79
C MET A 1 78.51 -39.54 7.60
N LYS A 2 78.15 -40.75 7.16
CA LYS A 2 76.75 -41.14 6.89
C LYS A 2 75.79 -41.08 8.11
N GLN A 3 76.26 -41.41 9.32
CA GLN A 3 75.43 -41.33 10.54
C GLN A 3 75.10 -39.89 10.99
N LYS A 4 75.97 -38.92 10.70
CA LYS A 4 75.72 -37.50 11.04
C LYS A 4 74.73 -36.85 10.07
N ILE A 5 74.68 -37.32 8.82
CA ILE A 5 73.72 -36.81 7.82
C ILE A 5 72.31 -37.27 8.17
N ILE A 6 72.11 -38.55 8.52
CA ILE A 6 70.78 -39.08 8.92
C ILE A 6 70.21 -38.35 10.14
N LEU A 7 71.06 -38.03 11.12
CA LEU A 7 70.63 -37.31 12.32
C LEU A 7 70.20 -35.86 12.01
N ILE A 8 70.91 -35.19 11.09
CA ILE A 8 70.58 -33.82 10.65
C ILE A 8 69.33 -33.82 9.77
N THR A 9 69.13 -34.82 8.91
CA THR A 9 67.91 -34.95 8.10
C THR A 9 66.69 -35.25 8.96
N CYS A 10 66.80 -36.08 10.01
CA CYS A 10 65.72 -36.28 10.99
C CYS A 10 65.41 -35.02 11.81
N LEU A 11 66.43 -34.22 12.15
CA LEU A 11 66.24 -32.98 12.92
C LEU A 11 65.57 -31.87 12.08
N CYS A 12 65.83 -31.82 10.77
CA CYS A 12 65.16 -30.88 9.86
C CYS A 12 63.70 -31.26 9.55
N ILE A 13 63.35 -32.55 9.58
CA ILE A 13 61.95 -33.01 9.38
C ILE A 13 61.10 -32.72 10.63
N ALA A 14 61.71 -32.67 11.83
CA ALA A 14 61.02 -32.33 13.07
C ALA A 14 60.66 -30.84 13.22
N MET A 15 61.22 -29.94 12.40
CA MET A 15 60.91 -28.50 12.46
C MET A 15 59.76 -28.07 11.53
N LEU A 16 59.13 -29.00 10.80
CA LEU A 16 58.00 -28.71 9.90
C LEU A 16 56.65 -29.20 10.44
N THR A 17 56.59 -29.75 11.65
CA THR A 17 55.31 -30.08 12.29
C THR A 17 54.81 -28.88 13.10
N HIS A 18 54.17 -27.92 12.43
CA HIS A 18 53.23 -27.03 13.08
C HIS A 18 52.01 -27.86 13.52
N ALA A 19 52.05 -28.35 14.76
CA ALA A 19 50.84 -28.81 15.43
C ALA A 19 49.88 -27.61 15.52
N GLN A 20 48.70 -27.77 14.94
CA GLN A 20 47.69 -26.73 14.73
C GLN A 20 47.40 -25.97 16.02
N SER A 21 47.77 -24.69 16.07
CA SER A 21 47.37 -23.77 17.12
C SER A 21 45.99 -23.19 16.79
N GLY A 22 44.94 -23.93 17.14
CA GLY A 22 43.56 -23.46 17.03
C GLY A 22 42.63 -24.54 17.60
N LYS A 23 42.07 -24.28 18.80
CA LYS A 23 41.25 -25.25 19.56
C LYS A 23 39.84 -25.39 18.96
N SER A 24 39.71 -25.64 17.66
CA SER A 24 38.41 -25.97 17.06
C SER A 24 38.12 -27.45 17.32
N PHE A 25 36.94 -27.72 17.86
CA PHE A 25 36.48 -29.08 18.13
C PHE A 25 35.53 -29.53 17.03
N SER A 26 35.79 -30.67 16.41
CA SER A 26 34.89 -31.26 15.42
C SER A 26 34.31 -32.58 15.91
N ILE A 27 33.03 -32.81 15.58
CA ILE A 27 32.37 -34.10 15.75
C ILE A 27 31.76 -34.49 14.40
N GLY A 28 32.21 -35.60 13.83
CA GLY A 28 31.70 -36.11 12.55
C GLY A 28 32.30 -35.52 11.28
N VAL A 29 33.30 -34.62 11.39
CA VAL A 29 34.08 -34.09 10.25
C VAL A 29 35.58 -34.28 10.45
N SER A 30 36.30 -34.56 9.35
CA SER A 30 37.75 -34.82 9.35
C SER A 30 38.59 -33.55 9.55
N ALA A 31 38.05 -32.39 9.20
CA ALA A 31 38.61 -31.08 9.49
C ALA A 31 37.46 -30.12 9.84
N PRO A 32 37.53 -29.40 10.99
CA PRO A 32 36.56 -28.35 11.28
C PRO A 32 36.66 -27.23 10.24
N ASP A 33 35.54 -26.52 10.04
CA ASP A 33 35.55 -25.35 9.16
C ASP A 33 36.43 -24.26 9.81
N PRO A 34 37.29 -23.54 9.06
CA PRO A 34 38.14 -22.51 9.62
C PRO A 34 37.39 -21.39 10.36
N SER A 35 36.12 -21.18 10.05
CA SER A 35 35.25 -20.19 10.70
C SER A 35 34.56 -20.69 11.97
N ALA A 36 34.60 -22.00 12.24
CA ALA A 36 33.86 -22.62 13.33
C ALA A 36 34.77 -23.07 14.48
N LEU A 37 34.44 -22.63 15.69
CA LEU A 37 35.06 -23.18 16.91
C LEU A 37 34.51 -24.58 17.25
N LEU A 38 33.24 -24.84 16.90
CA LEU A 38 32.59 -26.14 17.04
C LEU A 38 31.89 -26.50 15.73
N HIS A 39 32.38 -27.54 15.04
CA HIS A 39 31.74 -28.07 13.82
C HIS A 39 31.20 -29.47 14.10
N VAL A 40 29.87 -29.61 14.12
CA VAL A 40 29.18 -30.90 14.29
C VAL A 40 28.42 -31.24 13.00
N GLN A 41 28.73 -32.38 12.39
CA GLN A 41 28.02 -32.89 11.22
C GLN A 41 27.62 -34.35 11.44
N SER A 42 26.36 -34.69 11.21
CA SER A 42 25.86 -36.05 11.22
C SER A 42 24.59 -36.15 10.37
N ASP A 43 24.45 -37.26 9.64
CA ASP A 43 23.26 -37.51 8.81
C ASP A 43 22.06 -38.04 9.64
N HIS A 44 22.31 -38.48 10.88
CA HIS A 44 21.31 -39.20 11.70
C HIS A 44 21.20 -38.69 13.15
N HIS A 45 22.06 -37.77 13.58
CA HIS A 45 22.09 -37.28 14.96
C HIS A 45 22.16 -35.75 15.00
N GLY A 46 21.47 -35.14 15.96
CA GLY A 46 21.51 -33.70 16.22
C GLY A 46 22.32 -33.33 17.46
N VAL A 47 22.36 -32.04 17.78
CA VAL A 47 22.93 -31.52 19.04
C VAL A 47 21.79 -31.20 20.00
N LEU A 48 21.77 -31.85 21.16
CA LEU A 48 20.84 -31.51 22.23
C LEU A 48 21.39 -30.31 23.02
N ILE A 49 20.74 -29.15 22.86
CA ILE A 49 21.03 -27.96 23.67
C ILE A 49 20.51 -28.19 25.11
N PRO A 50 21.16 -27.64 26.14
CA PRO A 50 20.70 -27.82 27.53
C PRO A 50 19.23 -27.42 27.72
N ASN A 51 18.42 -28.38 28.17
CA ASN A 51 17.03 -28.18 28.50
C ASN A 51 16.89 -27.64 29.92
N ILE A 52 16.31 -26.47 30.08
CA ILE A 52 16.08 -25.83 31.38
C ILE A 52 14.64 -25.37 31.53
N LYS A 53 14.17 -25.16 32.76
CA LYS A 53 12.85 -24.59 33.05
C LYS A 53 12.98 -23.15 33.50
N ILE A 54 12.61 -22.20 32.65
CA ILE A 54 12.61 -20.76 32.93
C ILE A 54 11.21 -20.37 33.44
N ASN A 55 11.14 -19.83 34.65
CA ASN A 55 9.89 -19.37 35.25
C ASN A 55 9.63 -17.87 35.03
N ASP A 56 10.70 -17.06 34.95
CA ASP A 56 10.64 -15.62 34.71
C ASP A 56 11.74 -15.24 33.71
N LEU A 57 11.37 -14.49 32.66
CA LEU A 57 12.30 -14.05 31.62
C LEU A 57 13.30 -13.00 32.12
N LYS A 58 13.03 -12.32 33.24
CA LYS A 58 13.94 -11.33 33.83
C LYS A 58 14.88 -11.92 34.87
N ASP A 59 14.66 -13.17 35.27
CA ASP A 59 15.50 -13.86 36.24
C ASP A 59 16.51 -14.78 35.53
N LYS A 60 17.74 -14.81 36.06
CA LYS A 60 18.80 -15.71 35.62
C LYS A 60 18.53 -17.17 36.02
N ALA A 61 17.66 -17.39 37.02
CA ALA A 61 17.24 -18.73 37.43
C ALA A 61 16.68 -19.53 36.24
N PRO A 62 16.99 -20.83 36.12
CA PRO A 62 17.60 -21.72 37.12
C PRO A 62 19.14 -21.72 37.14
N ILE A 63 19.80 -20.85 36.38
CA ILE A 63 21.26 -20.79 36.30
C ILE A 63 21.77 -19.83 37.38
N ASN A 64 22.30 -20.40 38.47
CA ASN A 64 22.67 -19.64 39.67
C ASN A 64 24.07 -18.99 39.60
N THR A 65 24.83 -19.25 38.53
CA THR A 65 26.17 -18.68 38.31
C THR A 65 26.10 -17.33 37.60
N SER A 66 27.25 -16.71 37.34
CA SER A 66 27.34 -15.64 36.34
C SER A 66 26.96 -16.21 34.98
N ILE A 67 26.02 -15.57 34.29
CA ILE A 67 25.62 -15.93 32.93
C ILE A 67 26.33 -14.98 31.97
N THR A 68 26.87 -15.52 30.88
CA THR A 68 27.44 -14.74 29.78
C THR A 68 26.35 -14.44 28.75
N GLU A 69 26.41 -13.26 28.14
CA GLU A 69 25.56 -12.93 26.99
C GLU A 69 25.72 -13.97 25.88
N SER A 70 24.62 -14.22 25.15
CA SER A 70 24.51 -15.23 24.08
C SER A 70 24.47 -16.69 24.58
N LEU A 71 24.28 -16.94 25.89
CA LEU A 71 24.03 -18.30 26.37
C LEU A 71 22.71 -18.84 25.81
N LEU A 72 22.78 -19.86 24.95
CA LEU A 72 21.64 -20.54 24.32
C LEU A 72 21.18 -21.74 25.14
N VAL A 73 19.87 -21.83 25.38
CA VAL A 73 19.21 -22.92 26.11
C VAL A 73 17.87 -23.25 25.47
N TYR A 74 17.36 -24.45 25.71
CA TYR A 74 16.00 -24.82 25.34
C TYR A 74 15.11 -24.77 26.59
N ASN A 75 14.10 -23.89 26.60
CA ASN A 75 13.13 -23.78 27.67
C ASN A 75 12.04 -24.86 27.53
N THR A 76 11.83 -25.64 28.58
CA THR A 76 10.77 -26.66 28.62
C THR A 76 9.36 -26.11 28.77
N GLY A 77 9.24 -24.80 29.03
CA GLY A 77 7.96 -24.10 29.15
C GLY A 77 7.34 -24.16 30.55
N THR A 78 6.45 -23.19 30.80
CA THR A 78 5.57 -23.08 31.97
C THR A 78 4.19 -22.59 31.51
N SER A 79 3.26 -22.31 32.42
CA SER A 79 1.98 -21.67 32.07
C SER A 79 2.13 -20.19 31.67
N THR A 80 3.26 -19.56 31.97
CA THR A 80 3.52 -18.12 31.75
C THR A 80 4.64 -17.86 30.74
N VAL A 81 5.48 -18.87 30.48
CA VAL A 81 6.63 -18.77 29.57
C VAL A 81 6.56 -19.91 28.58
N ASP A 82 6.51 -19.57 27.29
CA ASP A 82 6.41 -20.55 26.22
C ASP A 82 7.64 -21.47 26.13
N LYS A 83 7.41 -22.66 25.59
CA LYS A 83 8.49 -23.59 25.23
C LYS A 83 9.26 -23.07 24.00
N GLY A 84 10.56 -23.30 23.93
CA GLY A 84 11.35 -22.92 22.75
C GLY A 84 12.82 -22.63 23.06
N TYR A 85 13.55 -22.13 22.06
CA TYR A 85 14.93 -21.69 22.25
C TYR A 85 14.97 -20.28 22.84
N TYR A 86 15.82 -20.09 23.84
CA TYR A 86 16.04 -18.81 24.49
C TYR A 86 17.54 -18.51 24.56
N TYR A 87 17.89 -17.24 24.42
CA TYR A 87 19.24 -16.76 24.71
C TYR A 87 19.23 -15.66 25.76
N TRP A 88 20.31 -15.57 26.53
CA TRP A 88 20.49 -14.50 27.51
C TRP A 88 21.12 -13.26 26.85
N THR A 89 20.58 -12.08 27.11
CA THR A 89 21.14 -10.78 26.69
C THR A 89 21.19 -9.81 27.86
N VAL A 90 22.11 -8.85 27.82
CA VAL A 90 22.26 -7.80 28.83
C VAL A 90 22.10 -6.44 28.19
N THR A 91 21.16 -5.62 28.66
CA THR A 91 20.96 -4.28 28.10
C THR A 91 22.00 -3.31 28.65
N THR A 92 22.65 -2.56 27.75
CA THR A 92 23.76 -1.63 28.07
C THR A 92 23.37 -0.49 29.00
N GLU A 93 22.09 -0.12 29.04
CA GLU A 93 21.62 1.06 29.77
C GLU A 93 21.41 0.82 31.28
N ASN A 94 21.18 -0.42 31.72
CA ASN A 94 20.85 -0.73 33.14
C ASN A 94 21.54 -1.98 33.71
N ALA A 95 22.41 -2.66 32.94
CA ALA A 95 23.09 -3.92 33.34
C ALA A 95 22.14 -5.06 33.80
N THR A 96 20.84 -4.96 33.50
CA THR A 96 19.86 -6.02 33.76
C THR A 96 19.81 -6.95 32.55
N GLY A 97 19.97 -8.25 32.78
CA GLY A 97 19.83 -9.25 31.73
C GLY A 97 18.43 -9.84 31.66
N LYS A 98 18.09 -10.41 30.50
CA LYS A 98 16.82 -11.11 30.27
C LYS A 98 16.98 -12.26 29.29
N TRP A 99 16.10 -13.24 29.40
CA TRP A 99 15.88 -14.29 28.42
C TRP A 99 15.02 -13.78 27.27
N VAL A 100 15.51 -13.98 26.04
CA VAL A 100 14.81 -13.64 24.81
C VAL A 100 14.54 -14.92 24.03
N ARG A 101 13.27 -15.14 23.67
CA ARG A 101 12.85 -16.28 22.86
C ARG A 101 13.31 -16.06 21.41
N VAL A 102 13.84 -17.10 20.79
CA VAL A 102 14.08 -17.15 19.34
C VAL A 102 12.75 -17.53 18.69
N LEU A 103 12.17 -16.58 17.95
CA LEU A 103 10.90 -16.80 17.22
C LEU A 103 11.17 -17.50 15.89
N THR A 104 10.25 -18.37 15.47
CA THR A 104 10.29 -19.06 14.17
C THR A 104 9.10 -18.63 13.30
N SER A 105 9.06 -19.10 12.05
CA SER A 105 7.92 -18.91 11.15
C SER A 105 6.59 -19.43 11.72
N ASP A 106 6.65 -20.39 12.64
CA ASP A 106 5.47 -20.95 13.29
C ASP A 106 4.85 -19.96 14.31
N ASP A 107 5.63 -18.97 14.78
CA ASP A 107 5.17 -17.88 15.66
C ASP A 107 4.64 -16.66 14.86
N SER A 108 4.45 -16.80 13.54
CA SER A 108 4.07 -15.71 12.62
C SER A 108 2.78 -14.99 13.02
N GLN A 109 1.78 -15.69 13.56
CA GLN A 109 0.56 -15.05 14.08
C GLN A 109 0.85 -14.08 15.22
N GLN A 110 1.77 -14.43 16.13
CA GLN A 110 2.14 -13.57 17.26
C GLN A 110 2.91 -12.32 16.82
N ILE A 111 3.66 -12.43 15.71
CA ILE A 111 4.35 -11.29 15.07
C ILE A 111 3.33 -10.37 14.38
N LEU A 112 2.33 -10.94 13.70
CA LEU A 112 1.28 -10.20 12.99
C LEU A 112 0.32 -9.49 13.97
N GLU A 113 -0.03 -10.12 15.08
CA GLU A 113 -0.88 -9.53 16.13
C GLU A 113 -0.19 -8.38 16.88
N ALA A 114 1.15 -8.39 16.94
CA ALA A 114 1.94 -7.31 17.54
C ALA A 114 2.12 -6.09 16.61
N GLN A 115 1.73 -6.19 15.33
CA GLN A 115 1.76 -5.05 14.41
C GLN A 115 0.51 -4.20 14.59
N VAL A 116 0.69 -2.89 14.80
CA VAL A 116 -0.40 -1.92 14.78
C VAL A 116 -0.98 -1.89 13.36
N GLN A 117 -2.21 -2.37 13.21
CA GLN A 117 -2.97 -2.34 11.97
C GLN A 117 -4.21 -1.48 12.17
N GLU A 118 -4.61 -0.71 11.18
CA GLU A 118 -5.82 0.09 11.25
C GLU A 118 -7.10 -0.76 11.07
N SER A 119 -8.20 -0.30 11.67
CA SER A 119 -9.51 -0.94 11.59
C SER A 119 -10.57 0.08 11.17
N PHE A 120 -11.23 -0.16 10.04
CA PHE A 120 -12.37 0.62 9.57
C PHE A 120 -13.58 -0.31 9.39
N VAL A 121 -14.60 -0.14 10.21
CA VAL A 121 -15.78 -1.03 10.24
C VAL A 121 -17.08 -0.24 10.34
N GLU A 122 -18.13 -0.75 9.71
CA GLU A 122 -19.49 -0.27 9.95
C GLU A 122 -20.08 -1.02 11.15
N GLU A 123 -20.78 -0.30 12.04
CA GLU A 123 -21.53 -0.93 13.12
C GLU A 123 -22.73 -1.68 12.52
N LEU A 124 -22.83 -2.97 12.87
CA LEU A 124 -23.90 -3.85 12.40
C LEU A 124 -24.88 -4.12 13.53
N LYS A 125 -26.16 -4.09 13.20
CA LYS A 125 -27.27 -4.44 14.10
C LYS A 125 -28.01 -5.64 13.52
N GLN A 126 -28.54 -6.48 14.41
CA GLN A 126 -29.35 -7.62 14.01
C GLN A 126 -30.81 -7.19 13.84
N GLU A 127 -31.35 -7.29 12.63
CA GLU A 127 -32.78 -7.16 12.35
C GLU A 127 -33.30 -8.45 11.71
N ASN A 128 -34.31 -9.06 12.32
CA ASN A 128 -34.96 -10.29 11.81
C ASN A 128 -33.97 -11.43 11.44
N GLY A 129 -32.87 -11.56 12.19
CA GLY A 129 -31.86 -12.59 11.96
C GLY A 129 -30.81 -12.25 10.89
N VAL A 130 -30.89 -11.06 10.27
CA VAL A 130 -29.91 -10.57 9.29
C VAL A 130 -29.11 -9.42 9.91
N MET A 131 -27.79 -9.45 9.73
CA MET A 131 -26.92 -8.34 10.12
C MET A 131 -27.08 -7.23 9.08
N VAL A 132 -27.59 -6.08 9.52
CA VAL A 132 -27.77 -4.89 8.69
C VAL A 132 -26.85 -3.78 9.18
N GLY A 133 -26.27 -3.05 8.23
CA GLY A 133 -25.47 -1.86 8.52
C GLY A 133 -26.32 -0.78 9.16
N THR A 134 -25.81 -0.17 10.23
CA THR A 134 -26.49 0.94 10.91
C THR A 134 -26.23 2.28 10.25
N GLY A 135 -25.25 2.40 9.35
CA GLY A 135 -24.76 3.68 8.82
C GLY A 135 -23.80 4.42 9.77
N VAL A 136 -23.40 3.81 10.88
CA VAL A 136 -22.37 4.34 11.78
C VAL A 136 -21.03 3.71 11.43
N PHE A 137 -20.05 4.53 11.05
CA PHE A 137 -18.71 4.08 10.66
C PHE A 137 -17.70 4.38 11.77
N ILE A 138 -16.87 3.40 12.11
CA ILE A 138 -15.89 3.48 13.19
C ILE A 138 -14.49 3.22 12.61
N TYR A 139 -13.62 4.22 12.73
CA TYR A 139 -12.19 4.12 12.46
C TYR A 139 -11.42 4.01 13.77
N THR A 140 -10.52 3.03 13.87
CA THR A 140 -9.58 2.90 14.98
C THR A 140 -8.16 2.68 14.43
N PRO A 141 -7.17 3.53 14.78
CA PRO A 141 -5.80 3.39 14.30
C PRO A 141 -5.12 2.08 14.70
N ASP A 142 -5.49 1.52 15.86
CA ASP A 142 -5.05 0.22 16.33
C ASP A 142 -6.24 -0.75 16.42
N LYS A 143 -6.24 -1.76 15.56
CA LYS A 143 -7.24 -2.82 15.48
C LYS A 143 -7.37 -3.59 16.80
N ASN A 144 -6.29 -3.71 17.57
CA ASN A 144 -6.33 -4.37 18.88
C ASN A 144 -7.12 -3.55 19.92
N GLN A 145 -7.34 -2.27 19.66
CA GLN A 145 -8.17 -1.37 20.46
C GLN A 145 -9.52 -1.05 19.80
N ALA A 146 -9.91 -1.76 18.73
CA ALA A 146 -11.17 -1.49 18.02
C ALA A 146 -12.42 -1.57 18.92
N SER A 147 -12.34 -2.35 20.00
CA SER A 147 -13.41 -2.47 21.00
C SER A 147 -13.32 -1.46 22.14
N ASP A 148 -12.23 -0.68 22.25
CA ASP A 148 -12.07 0.35 23.28
C ASP A 148 -12.73 1.67 22.82
N PRO A 149 -13.75 2.18 23.54
CA PRO A 149 -14.41 3.40 23.16
C PRO A 149 -13.51 4.65 23.16
N ASN A 150 -12.43 4.62 23.94
CA ASN A 150 -11.52 5.74 24.20
C ASN A 150 -10.16 5.58 23.51
N ALA A 151 -10.04 4.67 22.54
CA ALA A 151 -8.78 4.45 21.84
C ALA A 151 -8.27 5.77 21.20
N PRO A 152 -6.97 6.10 21.36
CA PRO A 152 -6.40 7.32 20.81
C PRO A 152 -6.54 7.36 19.28
N GLY A 153 -7.10 8.44 18.75
CA GLY A 153 -7.34 8.62 17.31
C GLY A 153 -8.56 7.86 16.76
N ARG A 154 -9.39 7.25 17.62
CA ARG A 154 -10.67 6.67 17.22
C ARG A 154 -11.63 7.74 16.72
N LEU A 155 -12.25 7.50 15.57
CA LEU A 155 -13.25 8.38 14.97
C LEU A 155 -14.54 7.60 14.76
N VAL A 156 -15.67 8.21 15.14
CA VAL A 156 -17.01 7.66 14.92
C VAL A 156 -17.79 8.65 14.04
N LEU A 157 -18.29 8.16 12.91
CA LEU A 157 -19.08 8.92 11.96
C LEU A 157 -20.50 8.33 11.90
N ASP A 158 -21.42 8.95 12.63
CA ASP A 158 -22.83 8.57 12.68
C ASP A 158 -23.63 9.33 11.61
N ILE A 159 -23.69 8.76 10.41
CA ILE A 159 -24.41 9.36 9.28
C ILE A 159 -25.91 9.51 9.58
N PRO A 160 -26.63 8.50 10.12
CA PRO A 160 -28.04 8.66 10.48
C PRO A 160 -28.31 9.80 11.45
N HIS A 161 -27.47 9.98 12.47
CA HIS A 161 -27.60 11.08 13.42
C HIS A 161 -27.39 12.43 12.74
N LEU A 162 -26.34 12.56 11.92
CA LEU A 162 -26.07 13.78 11.16
C LEU A 162 -27.21 14.12 10.19
N VAL A 163 -27.76 13.12 9.50
CA VAL A 163 -28.92 13.31 8.61
C VAL A 163 -30.14 13.76 9.42
N LYS A 164 -30.43 13.12 10.55
CA LYS A 164 -31.57 13.49 11.40
C LYS A 164 -31.43 14.88 12.03
N GLN A 165 -30.23 15.28 12.42
CA GLN A 165 -29.96 16.63 12.96
C GLN A 165 -30.11 17.73 11.92
N ASN A 166 -29.95 17.41 10.63
CA ASN A 166 -29.97 18.36 9.52
C ASN A 166 -31.16 18.13 8.58
N GLN A 167 -32.24 17.52 9.07
CA GLN A 167 -33.51 17.43 8.36
C GLN A 167 -34.45 18.50 8.92
N THR A 168 -34.88 19.47 8.11
CA THR A 168 -36.01 20.33 8.47
C THR A 168 -37.33 19.58 8.36
N ILE A 169 -37.86 19.12 9.50
CA ILE A 169 -39.22 18.53 9.62
C ILE A 169 -40.24 19.64 9.97
N THR A 170 -40.04 20.86 9.45
CA THR A 170 -40.92 22.00 9.73
C THR A 170 -42.30 21.76 9.13
N SER A 171 -43.37 22.00 9.88
CA SER A 171 -44.75 21.81 9.40
C SER A 171 -45.61 23.04 9.65
N PHE A 172 -46.54 23.29 8.73
CA PHE A 172 -47.57 24.31 8.86
C PHE A 172 -48.94 23.63 8.89
N GLU A 173 -49.73 23.91 9.91
CA GLU A 173 -51.07 23.37 10.08
C GLU A 173 -52.05 24.52 10.36
N LEU A 174 -53.20 24.53 9.68
CA LEU A 174 -54.28 25.46 9.98
C LEU A 174 -55.23 24.84 10.99
N LYS A 175 -55.41 25.49 12.14
CA LYS A 175 -56.32 25.04 13.21
C LYS A 175 -57.40 26.07 13.48
N GLN A 176 -58.53 25.59 13.99
CA GLN A 176 -59.56 26.44 14.58
C GLN A 176 -59.41 26.40 16.09
N PHE A 177 -59.39 27.58 16.72
CA PHE A 177 -59.40 27.70 18.17
C PHE A 177 -60.67 28.41 18.64
N GLU A 178 -61.09 28.10 19.87
CA GLU A 178 -62.23 28.75 20.51
C GLU A 178 -61.79 30.03 21.20
N LEU A 179 -62.50 31.13 20.92
CA LEU A 179 -62.31 32.41 21.58
C LEU A 179 -63.56 32.74 22.40
N TYR A 180 -63.38 32.88 23.71
CA TYR A 180 -64.43 33.19 24.67
C TYR A 180 -64.54 34.70 24.88
N HIS A 181 -65.75 35.25 24.69
CA HIS A 181 -66.04 36.68 24.81
C HIS A 181 -66.76 36.97 26.12
N TYR A 182 -66.38 38.06 26.78
CA TYR A 182 -66.94 38.48 28.07
C TYR A 182 -67.55 39.89 27.99
N SER A 183 -68.44 40.22 28.93
CA SER A 183 -69.23 41.46 28.91
C SER A 183 -68.45 42.77 28.98
N ASN A 184 -67.17 42.72 29.36
CA ASN A 184 -66.25 43.86 29.32
C ASN A 184 -65.56 44.03 27.96
N ARG A 185 -65.97 43.26 26.94
CA ARG A 185 -65.32 43.16 25.61
C ARG A 185 -63.92 42.54 25.64
N GLU A 186 -63.49 41.97 26.77
CA GLU A 186 -62.29 41.13 26.75
C GLU A 186 -62.59 39.82 26.04
N THR A 187 -61.56 39.29 25.38
CA THR A 187 -61.57 37.97 24.78
C THR A 187 -60.44 37.12 25.37
N SER A 188 -60.65 35.82 25.49
CA SER A 188 -59.66 34.88 26.01
C SER A 188 -59.68 33.59 25.20
N ARG A 189 -58.49 33.00 24.98
CA ARG A 189 -58.34 31.68 24.37
C ARG A 189 -58.74 30.55 25.32
N GLU A 190 -58.67 30.81 26.63
CA GLU A 190 -59.12 29.88 27.66
C GLU A 190 -60.39 30.40 28.32
N LYS A 191 -61.32 29.49 28.61
CA LYS A 191 -62.54 29.82 29.32
C LYS A 191 -62.21 30.13 30.78
N LYS A 192 -62.43 31.38 31.19
CA LYS A 192 -62.25 31.83 32.57
C LYS A 192 -63.18 31.03 33.50
N THR A 193 -62.66 30.69 34.66
CA THR A 193 -63.39 29.97 35.71
C THR A 193 -64.44 30.89 36.36
N GLN A 194 -65.43 30.31 37.02
CA GLN A 194 -66.51 31.09 37.65
C GLN A 194 -65.97 32.05 38.73
N GLU A 195 -64.95 31.64 39.47
CA GLU A 195 -64.27 32.49 40.48
C GLU A 195 -63.63 33.73 39.83
N GLU A 196 -62.94 33.59 38.69
CA GLU A 196 -62.34 34.72 37.97
C GLU A 196 -63.37 35.67 37.34
N LEU A 197 -64.55 35.14 36.98
CA LEU A 197 -65.67 35.93 36.47
C LEU A 197 -66.31 36.76 37.59
N ASP A 198 -66.49 36.17 38.76
CA ASP A 198 -67.08 36.80 39.93
C ASP A 198 -66.14 37.87 40.53
N GLU A 199 -64.83 37.61 40.59
CA GLU A 199 -63.82 38.57 41.06
C GLU A 199 -63.72 39.82 40.17
N LYS A 200 -63.82 39.65 38.84
CA LYS A 200 -63.72 40.75 37.88
C LYS A 200 -65.07 41.37 37.52
N GLY A 201 -66.19 40.84 38.03
CA GLY A 201 -67.54 41.32 37.76
C GLY A 201 -67.94 41.20 36.28
N ILE A 202 -67.43 40.21 35.57
CA ILE A 202 -67.66 40.01 34.12
C ILE A 202 -68.44 38.73 33.88
N ARG A 203 -69.33 38.72 32.88
CA ARG A 203 -70.08 37.51 32.49
C ARG A 203 -69.60 37.00 31.14
N TYR A 204 -69.58 35.68 30.98
CA TYR A 204 -69.40 35.04 29.68
C TYR A 204 -70.58 35.36 28.75
N GLU A 205 -70.29 35.69 27.50
CA GLU A 205 -71.31 36.05 26.50
C GLU A 205 -71.47 34.99 25.42
N LYS A 206 -70.37 34.65 24.72
CA LYS A 206 -70.39 33.75 23.57
C LYS A 206 -68.99 33.18 23.30
N THR A 207 -68.96 32.08 22.57
CA THR A 207 -67.73 31.52 22.00
C THR A 207 -67.79 31.66 20.49
N THR A 208 -66.71 32.14 19.89
CA THR A 208 -66.51 32.14 18.43
C THR A 208 -65.35 31.21 18.08
N LYS A 209 -65.37 30.63 16.88
CA LYS A 209 -64.23 29.88 16.35
C LYS A 209 -63.42 30.79 15.42
N GLU A 210 -62.14 30.95 15.69
CA GLU A 210 -61.20 31.71 14.85
C GLU A 210 -60.12 30.78 14.29
N LEU A 211 -59.53 31.15 13.16
CA LEU A 211 -58.44 30.40 12.53
C LEU A 211 -57.09 30.86 13.06
N GLU A 212 -56.20 29.91 13.30
CA GLU A 212 -54.78 30.15 13.57
C GLU A 212 -53.89 29.30 12.64
N LEU A 213 -52.77 29.88 12.23
CA LEU A 213 -51.69 29.17 11.58
C LEU A 213 -50.74 28.68 12.66
N VAL A 214 -50.60 27.36 12.78
CA VAL A 214 -49.66 26.72 13.68
C VAL A 214 -48.43 26.36 12.86
N TYR A 215 -47.32 27.04 13.17
CA TYR A 215 -46.01 26.67 12.68
C TYR A 215 -45.33 25.78 13.73
N THR A 216 -44.87 24.61 13.31
CA THR A 216 -44.03 23.75 14.14
C THR A 216 -42.64 23.72 13.53
N ASP A 217 -41.65 24.17 14.28
CA ASP A 217 -40.26 24.14 13.85
C ASP A 217 -39.64 22.73 13.96
N GLU A 218 -38.40 22.58 13.49
CA GLU A 218 -37.63 21.34 13.55
C GLU A 218 -37.36 20.82 14.97
N ASN A 219 -37.57 21.64 16.01
CA ASN A 219 -37.43 21.30 17.42
C ASN A 219 -38.77 20.95 18.09
N ASN A 220 -39.86 20.81 17.30
CA ASN A 220 -41.25 20.66 17.77
C ASN A 220 -41.75 21.84 18.60
N VAL A 221 -41.14 23.02 18.49
CA VAL A 221 -41.65 24.24 19.12
C VAL A 221 -42.76 24.79 18.23
N THR A 222 -43.96 24.86 18.78
CA THR A 222 -45.13 25.38 18.09
C THR A 222 -45.29 26.88 18.32
N VAL A 223 -45.35 27.66 17.25
CA VAL A 223 -45.70 29.08 17.28
C VAL A 223 -47.06 29.25 16.61
N ASN A 224 -48.02 29.79 17.35
CA ASN A 224 -49.37 30.00 16.86
C ASN A 224 -49.58 31.45 16.46
N PHE A 225 -49.97 31.67 15.20
CA PHE A 225 -50.29 32.99 14.71
C PHE A 225 -51.79 33.09 14.40
N ALA A 226 -52.48 34.04 15.03
CA ALA A 226 -53.86 34.32 14.66
C ALA A 226 -53.86 34.94 13.25
N ILE A 227 -54.69 34.41 12.34
CA ILE A 227 -54.62 34.82 10.94
C ILE A 227 -54.96 36.31 10.76
N LYS A 228 -55.83 36.86 11.62
CA LYS A 228 -56.17 38.29 11.64
C LYS A 228 -54.97 39.22 11.88
N ASP A 229 -53.97 38.75 12.63
CA ASP A 229 -52.77 39.53 12.95
C ASP A 229 -51.74 39.45 11.81
N LEU A 230 -51.68 38.31 11.09
CA LEU A 230 -50.78 38.13 9.94
C LEU A 230 -51.18 38.94 8.72
N LEU A 231 -52.48 39.20 8.56
CA LEU A 231 -53.04 39.89 7.40
C LEU A 231 -53.09 41.42 7.56
N GLY A 232 -52.53 41.95 8.65
CA GLY A 232 -52.33 43.37 8.89
C GLY A 232 -53.63 44.10 9.25
N ALA A 233 -53.79 44.42 10.53
CA ALA A 233 -54.82 45.37 10.98
C ALA A 233 -54.58 46.81 10.45
N ASP A 234 -53.38 47.11 9.90
CA ASP A 234 -52.93 48.45 9.50
C ASP A 234 -52.45 48.54 8.03
N ASN A 235 -52.87 47.65 7.14
CA ASN A 235 -52.52 47.77 5.72
C ASN A 235 -53.50 48.72 5.01
N GLN A 236 -53.09 49.97 4.74
CA GLN A 236 -53.94 51.01 4.14
C GLN A 236 -54.51 50.65 2.75
N ASP A 237 -53.93 49.67 2.06
CA ASP A 237 -54.38 49.22 0.74
C ASP A 237 -55.40 48.06 0.77
N VAL A 238 -55.68 47.47 1.95
CA VAL A 238 -56.72 46.44 2.13
C VAL A 238 -57.57 46.80 3.36
N PRO A 239 -58.58 47.68 3.22
CA PRO A 239 -59.24 48.32 4.36
C PRO A 239 -60.05 47.37 5.25
N ALA A 240 -60.46 46.20 4.74
CA ALA A 240 -61.07 45.13 5.52
C ALA A 240 -61.04 43.80 4.76
N ILE A 241 -60.63 42.72 5.43
CA ILE A 241 -60.86 41.36 4.95
C ILE A 241 -62.26 40.96 5.40
N THR A 242 -63.13 40.65 4.44
CA THR A 242 -64.55 40.38 4.71
C THR A 242 -64.86 38.89 4.82
N ALA A 243 -64.00 38.04 4.25
CA ALA A 243 -64.04 36.59 4.41
C ALA A 243 -62.64 35.98 4.29
N LEU A 244 -62.39 34.91 5.05
CA LEU A 244 -61.20 34.09 4.95
C LEU A 244 -61.63 32.62 4.98
N ASN A 245 -61.32 31.89 3.92
CA ASN A 245 -61.67 30.49 3.73
C ASN A 245 -60.44 29.66 3.37
N ILE A 246 -60.51 28.36 3.62
CA ILE A 246 -59.58 27.40 3.05
C ILE A 246 -60.03 27.13 1.61
N ASP A 247 -59.09 27.03 0.67
CA ASP A 247 -59.42 26.66 -0.71
C ASP A 247 -60.11 25.28 -0.80
N GLY A 248 -60.81 25.00 -1.89
CA GLY A 248 -61.55 23.74 -2.05
C GLY A 248 -60.69 22.48 -2.02
N ALA A 249 -59.36 22.62 -2.10
CA ALA A 249 -58.39 21.53 -2.08
C ALA A 249 -57.73 21.34 -0.70
N GLY A 250 -57.88 22.27 0.24
CA GLY A 250 -57.22 22.21 1.55
C GLY A 250 -55.74 22.60 1.54
N THR A 251 -55.27 23.23 0.45
CA THR A 251 -53.85 23.45 0.14
C THR A 251 -53.45 24.93 0.16
N GLY A 252 -54.41 25.83 0.31
CA GLY A 252 -54.19 27.28 0.29
C GLY A 252 -55.22 28.07 1.08
N LEU A 253 -54.90 29.32 1.37
CA LEU A 253 -55.80 30.30 1.99
C LEU A 253 -56.43 31.19 0.92
N VAL A 254 -57.75 31.33 0.94
CA VAL A 254 -58.49 32.27 0.10
C VAL A 254 -59.01 33.39 0.97
N TYR A 255 -58.58 34.63 0.70
CA TYR A 255 -59.13 35.80 1.37
C TYR A 255 -59.88 36.68 0.38
N THR A 256 -61.02 37.20 0.83
CA THR A 256 -61.89 38.11 0.06
C THR A 256 -61.74 39.52 0.61
N ASN A 257 -61.39 40.47 -0.25
CA ASN A 257 -61.28 41.88 0.14
C ASN A 257 -62.67 42.55 0.28
N ASP A 258 -62.67 43.81 0.72
CA ASP A 258 -63.86 44.67 0.85
C ASP A 258 -64.61 44.95 -0.46
N LYS A 259 -64.02 44.58 -1.61
CA LYS A 259 -64.61 44.66 -2.95
C LYS A 259 -65.14 43.32 -3.46
N GLY A 260 -65.09 42.26 -2.65
CA GLY A 260 -65.58 40.93 -3.03
C GLY A 260 -64.65 40.16 -3.97
N VAL A 261 -63.37 40.54 -4.05
CA VAL A 261 -62.37 39.87 -4.90
C VAL A 261 -61.56 38.88 -4.05
N ASP A 262 -61.53 37.63 -4.51
CA ASP A 262 -60.78 36.54 -3.87
C ASP A 262 -59.33 36.52 -4.33
N SER A 263 -58.42 36.35 -3.38
CA SER A 263 -56.99 36.13 -3.61
C SER A 263 -56.54 34.86 -2.92
N VAL A 264 -55.76 34.03 -3.62
CA VAL A 264 -55.33 32.71 -3.15
C VAL A 264 -53.85 32.75 -2.77
N ILE A 265 -53.54 32.28 -1.57
CA ILE A 265 -52.19 32.03 -1.08
C ILE A 265 -51.99 30.51 -1.06
N ASP A 266 -51.22 29.99 -2.01
CA ASP A 266 -50.86 28.57 -2.07
C ASP A 266 -49.78 28.26 -1.01
N LEU A 267 -50.14 27.46 -0.01
CA LEU A 267 -49.26 27.10 1.08
C LEU A 267 -48.26 26.00 0.68
N ILE A 268 -48.61 25.14 -0.29
CA ILE A 268 -47.70 24.11 -0.81
C ILE A 268 -46.54 24.78 -1.56
N ASP A 269 -46.86 25.74 -2.42
CA ASP A 269 -45.82 26.48 -3.16
C ASP A 269 -45.01 27.40 -2.23
N LEU A 270 -45.60 27.89 -1.14
CA LEU A 270 -44.85 28.61 -0.11
C LEU A 270 -43.86 27.67 0.60
N VAL A 271 -44.29 26.48 1.02
CA VAL A 271 -43.46 25.46 1.66
C VAL A 271 -42.34 24.99 0.73
N LYS A 272 -42.63 24.68 -0.53
CA LYS A 272 -41.59 24.30 -1.52
C LYS A 272 -40.56 25.40 -1.78
N ARG A 273 -40.93 26.68 -1.64
CA ARG A 273 -39.98 27.80 -1.77
C ARG A 273 -39.07 27.98 -0.55
N ILE A 274 -39.46 27.44 0.61
CA ILE A 274 -38.69 27.51 1.86
C ILE A 274 -38.02 26.17 2.22
N GLU A 275 -38.36 25.07 1.54
CA GLU A 275 -37.64 23.80 1.61
C GLU A 275 -36.26 23.92 0.95
N THR A 276 -35.22 23.62 1.70
CA THR A 276 -33.83 23.75 1.27
C THR A 276 -33.23 22.38 0.97
N VAL A 277 -32.77 22.18 -0.27
CA VAL A 277 -32.24 20.89 -0.75
C VAL A 277 -30.86 20.63 -0.14
N THR A 278 -30.74 19.63 0.73
CA THR A 278 -29.45 19.06 1.14
C THR A 278 -28.89 18.16 0.03
N SER A 279 -27.61 18.28 -0.30
CA SER A 279 -26.96 17.36 -1.26
C SER A 279 -25.62 16.86 -0.75
N MET A 280 -25.30 15.61 -1.08
CA MET A 280 -24.03 14.97 -0.78
C MET A 280 -23.48 14.32 -2.05
N THR A 281 -22.29 14.73 -2.48
CA THR A 281 -21.64 14.27 -3.72
C THR A 281 -20.14 14.14 -3.53
N ILE A 282 -19.47 13.42 -4.44
CA ILE A 282 -18.00 13.34 -4.50
C ILE A 282 -17.55 14.06 -5.77
N ASP A 283 -16.55 14.94 -5.66
CA ASP A 283 -15.99 15.64 -6.81
C ASP A 283 -14.84 14.89 -7.50
N GLN A 284 -14.39 15.42 -8.64
CA GLN A 284 -13.27 14.90 -9.43
C GLN A 284 -11.91 14.88 -8.70
N ASN A 285 -11.82 15.53 -7.54
CA ASN A 285 -10.64 15.60 -6.70
C ASN A 285 -10.80 14.75 -5.42
N ASP A 286 -11.75 13.80 -5.43
CA ASP A 286 -12.06 12.89 -4.32
C ASP A 286 -12.37 13.63 -3.01
N ASN A 287 -13.13 14.73 -3.10
CA ASN A 287 -13.67 15.39 -1.91
C ASN A 287 -15.13 15.03 -1.74
N LEU A 288 -15.49 14.60 -0.53
CA LEU A 288 -16.89 14.53 -0.13
C LEU A 288 -17.39 15.95 0.10
N ILE A 289 -18.35 16.38 -0.72
CA ILE A 289 -18.99 17.68 -0.64
C ILE A 289 -20.37 17.48 -0.01
N PHE A 290 -20.59 18.16 1.10
CA PHE A 290 -21.90 18.30 1.71
C PHE A 290 -22.34 19.76 1.57
N ILE A 291 -23.52 19.98 0.97
CA ILE A 291 -24.16 21.29 0.93
C ILE A 291 -25.31 21.24 1.92
N ASN A 292 -25.21 22.06 2.96
CA ASN A 292 -26.26 22.17 3.97
C ASN A 292 -27.44 23.01 3.43
N GLU A 293 -28.51 23.06 4.22
CA GLU A 293 -29.74 23.79 3.93
C GLU A 293 -29.55 25.30 3.73
N LYS A 294 -28.49 25.90 4.28
CA LYS A 294 -28.16 27.32 4.10
C LYS A 294 -27.36 27.59 2.82
N GLY A 295 -27.04 26.55 2.05
CA GLY A 295 -26.15 26.61 0.91
C GLY A 295 -24.66 26.62 1.30
N ASP A 296 -24.33 26.43 2.59
CA ASP A 296 -22.95 26.37 3.03
C ASP A 296 -22.34 25.04 2.59
N ARG A 297 -21.23 25.14 1.85
CA ARG A 297 -20.47 24.01 1.36
C ARG A 297 -19.46 23.56 2.41
N GLN A 298 -19.63 22.35 2.93
CA GLN A 298 -18.63 21.65 3.71
C GLN A 298 -17.90 20.63 2.82
N GLN A 299 -16.59 20.54 2.96
CA GLN A 299 -15.75 19.68 2.13
C GLN A 299 -14.77 18.91 3.01
N VAL A 300 -14.73 17.60 2.84
CA VAL A 300 -13.73 16.73 3.46
C VAL A 300 -12.99 15.99 2.36
N ASN A 301 -11.66 16.10 2.33
CA ASN A 301 -10.85 15.34 1.41
C ASN A 301 -10.73 13.90 1.91
N ILE A 302 -11.15 12.92 1.10
CA ILE A 302 -11.13 11.51 1.50
C ILE A 302 -9.86 10.76 1.08
N ARG A 303 -8.93 11.41 0.35
CA ARG A 303 -7.64 10.78 -0.01
C ARG A 303 -6.78 10.49 1.21
N GLY A 304 -6.87 11.29 2.28
CA GLY A 304 -6.17 11.01 3.53
C GLY A 304 -6.64 9.75 4.26
N VAL A 305 -7.76 9.14 3.85
CA VAL A 305 -8.30 7.88 4.37
C VAL A 305 -7.92 6.70 3.48
N VAL A 306 -7.62 6.93 2.20
CA VAL A 306 -7.20 5.89 1.24
C VAL A 306 -5.67 5.88 1.19
N ARG A 307 -5.05 5.02 2.02
CA ARG A 307 -3.60 4.80 1.96
C ARG A 307 -3.25 4.08 0.66
N GLU A 308 -2.40 4.68 -0.16
CA GLU A 308 -1.85 4.00 -1.32
C GLU A 308 -0.82 2.96 -0.85
N PRO A 309 -0.80 1.73 -1.41
CA PRO A 309 0.12 0.68 -0.98
C PRO A 309 1.58 0.95 -1.37
N TRP A 310 1.86 2.09 -2.01
CA TRP A 310 3.13 2.46 -2.61
C TRP A 310 3.78 3.58 -1.81
N HIS A 311 5.09 3.47 -1.56
CA HIS A 311 5.87 4.47 -0.84
C HIS A 311 6.86 5.18 -1.76
N ILE A 312 7.11 6.45 -1.46
CA ILE A 312 8.09 7.32 -2.12
C ILE A 312 9.50 6.90 -1.66
N ALA A 313 10.41 6.64 -2.60
CA ALA A 313 11.76 6.14 -2.36
C ALA A 313 12.60 7.07 -1.48
N GLU A 314 12.45 8.39 -1.65
CA GLU A 314 13.26 9.39 -0.94
C GLU A 314 12.84 9.59 0.52
N THR A 315 11.53 9.46 0.80
CA THR A 315 10.96 9.89 2.10
C THR A 315 10.30 8.75 2.86
N ASN A 316 10.12 7.57 2.25
CA ASN A 316 9.36 6.45 2.79
C ASN A 316 7.91 6.80 3.20
N SER A 317 7.38 7.92 2.68
CA SER A 317 5.99 8.33 2.89
C SER A 317 5.11 7.74 1.80
N GLU A 318 3.80 7.66 2.03
CA GLU A 318 2.83 7.19 1.03
C GLU A 318 2.91 8.05 -0.25
N ALA A 319 2.94 7.39 -1.41
CA ALA A 319 2.92 8.06 -2.70
C ALA A 319 1.54 8.69 -2.93
N VAL A 320 1.54 9.89 -3.50
CA VAL A 320 0.32 10.66 -3.79
C VAL A 320 0.24 11.06 -5.27
N SER A 321 1.27 10.73 -6.04
CA SER A 321 1.37 11.01 -7.47
C SER A 321 1.96 9.83 -8.24
N ILE A 322 1.40 9.59 -9.44
CA ILE A 322 1.97 8.66 -10.43
C ILE A 322 3.35 9.06 -10.96
N LYS A 323 3.84 10.26 -10.61
CA LYS A 323 5.18 10.74 -10.96
C LYS A 323 6.20 10.53 -9.84
N ASP A 324 5.75 10.08 -8.67
CA ASP A 324 6.64 9.84 -7.54
C ASP A 324 7.51 8.61 -7.81
N ASN A 325 8.75 8.63 -7.31
CA ASN A 325 9.63 7.48 -7.39
C ASN A 325 9.16 6.44 -6.38
N ILE A 326 8.43 5.43 -6.86
CA ILE A 326 7.86 4.39 -6.00
C ILE A 326 8.86 3.26 -5.78
N PHE A 327 8.96 2.76 -4.54
CA PHE A 327 9.66 1.52 -4.25
C PHE A 327 8.73 0.45 -3.69
N THR A 328 9.07 -0.81 -3.94
CA THR A 328 8.37 -1.99 -3.42
C THR A 328 9.38 -3.05 -3.05
N SER A 329 9.29 -3.58 -1.83
CA SER A 329 10.10 -4.70 -1.36
C SER A 329 9.53 -6.07 -1.79
N GLY A 330 8.30 -6.07 -2.32
CA GLY A 330 7.59 -7.25 -2.77
C GLY A 330 8.01 -7.73 -4.17
N TRP A 331 7.23 -8.66 -4.71
CA TRP A 331 7.38 -9.14 -6.08
C TRP A 331 6.44 -8.39 -7.03
N VAL A 332 6.92 -8.08 -8.24
CA VAL A 332 6.15 -7.38 -9.27
C VAL A 332 5.84 -8.32 -10.44
N GLY A 333 4.56 -8.47 -10.74
CA GLY A 333 4.06 -9.22 -11.90
C GLY A 333 3.45 -8.30 -12.96
N ILE A 334 3.97 -8.33 -14.20
CA ILE A 334 3.46 -7.51 -15.32
C ILE A 334 2.78 -8.43 -16.35
N GLY A 335 1.53 -8.12 -16.71
CA GLY A 335 0.77 -8.87 -17.73
C GLY A 335 0.29 -10.26 -17.29
N LEU A 336 0.32 -10.55 -15.99
CA LEU A 336 -0.13 -11.83 -15.41
C LEU A 336 -1.60 -11.76 -15.01
N LYS A 337 -2.32 -12.88 -15.17
CA LYS A 337 -3.67 -13.02 -14.60
C LYS A 337 -3.57 -13.25 -13.09
N PRO A 338 -4.60 -12.89 -12.30
CA PRO A 338 -4.59 -13.08 -10.85
C PRO A 338 -4.25 -14.51 -10.40
N GLU A 339 -4.80 -15.52 -11.08
CA GLU A 339 -4.53 -16.94 -10.77
C GLU A 339 -3.06 -17.34 -11.01
N ASP A 340 -2.44 -16.81 -12.06
CA ASP A 340 -1.05 -17.09 -12.42
C ASP A 340 -0.09 -16.38 -11.47
N ALA A 341 -0.43 -15.15 -11.07
CA ALA A 341 0.32 -14.42 -10.05
C ALA A 341 0.27 -15.14 -8.69
N GLN A 342 -0.90 -15.64 -8.28
CA GLN A 342 -1.05 -16.38 -7.02
C GLN A 342 -0.21 -17.67 -7.00
N LYS A 343 -0.18 -18.40 -8.12
CA LYS A 343 0.70 -19.57 -8.28
C LYS A 343 2.18 -19.18 -8.23
N ALA A 344 2.54 -18.07 -8.89
CA ALA A 344 3.91 -17.58 -8.93
C ALA A 344 4.45 -17.25 -7.53
N ILE A 345 3.67 -16.53 -6.72
CA ILE A 345 4.09 -16.14 -5.37
C ILE A 345 4.17 -17.33 -4.40
N SER A 346 3.41 -18.41 -4.66
CA SER A 346 3.42 -19.62 -3.84
C SER A 346 4.69 -20.46 -4.02
N SER A 347 5.44 -20.25 -5.10
CA SER A 347 6.70 -20.95 -5.42
C SER A 347 7.72 -20.02 -6.06
N LEU A 348 7.92 -18.88 -5.40
CA LEU A 348 8.86 -17.85 -5.82
C LEU A 348 10.31 -18.36 -5.78
N LYS A 349 11.07 -18.07 -6.84
CA LYS A 349 12.52 -18.25 -6.78
C LYS A 349 13.09 -17.22 -5.79
N PRO A 350 14.09 -17.59 -4.97
CA PRO A 350 14.64 -16.69 -3.95
C PRO A 350 15.00 -15.29 -4.46
N ASP A 351 15.57 -15.23 -5.67
CA ASP A 351 16.11 -13.99 -6.24
C ASP A 351 15.18 -13.33 -7.29
N GLU A 352 13.95 -13.82 -7.45
CA GLU A 352 13.02 -13.28 -8.43
C GLU A 352 12.16 -12.17 -7.84
N LYS A 353 12.36 -10.93 -8.32
CA LYS A 353 11.56 -9.77 -7.93
C LYS A 353 10.64 -9.23 -9.03
N LEU A 354 10.86 -9.62 -10.27
CA LEU A 354 10.10 -9.16 -11.43
C LEU A 354 9.79 -10.32 -12.38
N ARG A 355 8.51 -10.49 -12.72
CA ARG A 355 8.05 -11.42 -13.76
C ARG A 355 7.19 -10.71 -14.77
N ILE A 356 7.44 -10.97 -16.05
CA ILE A 356 6.74 -10.34 -17.17
C ILE A 356 6.17 -11.42 -18.06
N ASN A 357 4.87 -11.32 -18.36
CA ASN A 357 4.20 -12.13 -19.37
C ASN A 357 3.96 -11.28 -20.62
N GLY A 358 4.97 -11.22 -21.48
CA GLY A 358 4.98 -10.38 -22.68
C GLY A 358 6.41 -10.02 -23.10
N SER A 359 6.52 -9.12 -24.08
CA SER A 359 7.82 -8.61 -24.57
C SER A 359 8.25 -7.34 -23.83
N ILE A 360 9.55 -7.21 -23.60
CA ILE A 360 10.17 -6.00 -23.06
C ILE A 360 10.71 -5.17 -24.23
N TYR A 361 10.21 -3.95 -24.39
CA TYR A 361 10.75 -2.98 -25.35
C TYR A 361 11.56 -1.94 -24.60
N ALA A 362 12.88 -2.03 -24.69
CA ALA A 362 13.80 -1.05 -24.12
C ALA A 362 14.30 -0.09 -25.20
N ARG A 363 14.45 1.19 -24.87
CA ARG A 363 15.01 2.19 -25.78
C ARG A 363 16.52 2.19 -25.66
N ASN A 364 17.22 1.79 -26.72
CA ASN A 364 18.67 2.00 -26.85
C ASN A 364 18.95 3.14 -27.85
N SER A 365 20.08 3.82 -27.68
CA SER A 365 20.60 4.87 -28.55
C SER A 365 21.07 4.36 -29.91
N TYR A 366 21.50 3.11 -30.03
CA TYR A 366 22.05 2.56 -31.27
C TYR A 366 21.94 1.02 -31.32
N TYR A 367 22.22 0.44 -32.49
CA TYR A 367 22.22 -1.00 -32.77
C TYR A 367 23.52 -1.37 -33.51
N ALA A 368 24.02 -2.58 -33.36
CA ALA A 368 25.37 -2.97 -33.79
C ALA A 368 25.61 -3.06 -35.32
N ASP A 369 24.69 -2.57 -36.15
CA ASP A 369 24.72 -2.69 -37.62
C ASP A 369 25.92 -1.94 -38.27
N TYR A 370 26.66 -1.15 -37.49
CA TYR A 370 27.88 -0.47 -37.92
C TYR A 370 29.05 -1.42 -38.19
N VAL A 371 29.04 -2.66 -37.66
CA VAL A 371 30.15 -3.60 -37.82
C VAL A 371 30.34 -3.98 -39.29
N PHE A 372 29.26 -4.37 -39.96
CA PHE A 372 29.30 -4.72 -41.38
C PHE A 372 29.52 -3.51 -42.27
N GLU A 373 28.90 -2.36 -41.95
CA GLU A 373 29.12 -1.11 -42.67
C GLU A 373 30.61 -0.77 -42.69
N ASN A 374 31.26 -0.73 -41.52
CA ASN A 374 32.69 -0.44 -41.42
C ASN A 374 33.55 -1.43 -42.20
N TYR A 375 33.27 -2.72 -42.09
CA TYR A 375 34.07 -3.77 -42.76
C TYR A 375 33.98 -3.71 -44.30
N TYR A 376 32.80 -3.48 -44.87
CA TYR A 376 32.62 -3.51 -46.32
C TYR A 376 32.88 -2.15 -47.00
N THR A 377 32.65 -1.04 -46.30
CA THR A 377 32.85 0.32 -46.87
C THR A 377 34.25 0.87 -46.54
N ASN A 378 34.87 0.40 -45.46
CA ASN A 378 36.04 1.03 -44.83
C ASN A 378 35.78 2.48 -44.38
N GLU A 379 34.52 2.87 -44.21
CA GLU A 379 34.11 4.17 -43.70
C GLU A 379 33.66 4.07 -42.24
N LYS A 380 33.66 5.20 -41.53
CA LYS A 380 33.13 5.29 -40.18
C LYS A 380 31.60 5.31 -40.25
N SER A 381 30.94 4.50 -39.42
CA SER A 381 29.49 4.52 -39.33
C SER A 381 29.01 5.76 -38.56
N SER A 382 27.87 6.30 -38.96
CA SER A 382 27.18 7.36 -38.21
C SER A 382 26.59 6.89 -36.87
N LEU A 383 26.47 5.58 -36.67
CA LEU A 383 25.95 4.98 -35.42
C LEU A 383 27.04 4.85 -34.36
N ASN A 384 28.29 4.64 -34.78
CA ASN A 384 29.46 4.57 -33.91
C ASN A 384 30.72 4.99 -34.69
N GLU A 385 31.12 6.25 -34.53
CA GLU A 385 32.27 6.83 -35.23
C GLU A 385 33.63 6.33 -34.72
N ASP A 386 33.65 5.78 -33.50
CA ASP A 386 34.85 5.28 -32.84
C ASP A 386 35.08 3.78 -33.10
N TYR A 387 34.11 3.10 -33.70
CA TYR A 387 34.23 1.70 -34.06
C TYR A 387 35.23 1.48 -35.20
N SER A 388 36.04 0.44 -35.06
CA SER A 388 36.94 -0.05 -36.09
C SER A 388 37.11 -1.55 -35.95
N PHE A 389 36.86 -2.28 -37.02
CA PHE A 389 37.05 -3.73 -37.07
C PHE A 389 38.53 -4.09 -36.82
N LYS A 390 38.78 -4.99 -35.85
CA LYS A 390 40.13 -5.38 -35.41
C LYS A 390 40.51 -6.75 -35.97
N ASP A 391 41.79 -6.95 -36.28
CA ASP A 391 42.29 -8.28 -36.66
C ASP A 391 42.43 -9.22 -35.44
N LEU A 392 42.42 -10.53 -35.70
CA LEU A 392 42.50 -11.55 -34.64
C LEU A 392 43.78 -11.47 -33.80
N GLY A 393 44.90 -11.00 -34.35
CA GLY A 393 46.15 -10.84 -33.60
C GLY A 393 46.09 -9.68 -32.61
N SER A 394 45.51 -8.56 -33.02
CA SER A 394 45.20 -7.42 -32.14
C SER A 394 44.20 -7.81 -31.05
N VAL A 395 43.15 -8.56 -31.41
CA VAL A 395 42.15 -9.06 -30.46
C VAL A 395 42.78 -10.02 -29.44
N GLU A 396 43.59 -10.99 -29.88
CA GLU A 396 44.30 -11.91 -29.00
C GLU A 396 45.22 -11.17 -28.01
N SER A 397 45.96 -10.18 -28.50
CA SER A 397 46.83 -9.34 -27.67
C SER A 397 46.04 -8.57 -26.61
N TYR A 398 44.87 -8.02 -26.98
CA TYR A 398 43.98 -7.35 -26.05
C TYR A 398 43.46 -8.30 -24.97
N ILE A 399 42.98 -9.49 -25.36
CA ILE A 399 42.44 -10.49 -24.42
C ILE A 399 43.53 -10.94 -23.44
N LYS A 400 44.76 -11.18 -23.90
CA LYS A 400 45.88 -11.56 -23.02
C LYS A 400 46.20 -10.51 -21.97
N ASN A 401 46.07 -9.23 -22.30
CA ASN A 401 46.41 -8.13 -21.40
C ASN A 401 45.24 -7.75 -20.48
N ASN A 402 44.00 -7.88 -20.93
CA ASN A 402 42.82 -7.33 -20.25
C ASN A 402 41.82 -8.38 -19.75
N TYR A 403 41.97 -9.65 -20.15
CA TYR A 403 41.10 -10.78 -19.76
C TYR A 403 39.60 -10.64 -20.10
N HIS A 404 39.26 -9.77 -21.05
CA HIS A 404 37.92 -9.64 -21.62
C HIS A 404 38.02 -9.26 -23.11
N LEU A 405 36.91 -9.37 -23.85
CA LEU A 405 36.84 -9.01 -25.26
C LEU A 405 36.81 -7.47 -25.44
N PRO A 406 37.45 -6.93 -26.49
CA PRO A 406 37.30 -5.51 -26.82
C PRO A 406 35.83 -5.14 -27.05
N GLY A 407 35.37 -4.02 -26.48
CA GLY A 407 33.99 -3.54 -26.64
C GLY A 407 32.96 -4.21 -25.71
N ILE A 408 33.37 -5.15 -24.87
CA ILE A 408 32.55 -5.66 -23.75
C ILE A 408 32.94 -4.93 -22.47
N THR A 409 31.96 -4.42 -21.72
CA THR A 409 32.22 -3.78 -20.43
C THR A 409 32.89 -4.76 -19.47
N PRO A 410 34.10 -4.46 -18.96
CA PRO A 410 34.77 -5.34 -18.02
C PRO A 410 34.06 -5.35 -16.66
N ILE A 411 34.20 -6.46 -15.94
CA ILE A 411 33.60 -6.64 -14.61
C ILE A 411 34.07 -5.59 -13.58
N SER A 412 35.24 -4.98 -13.80
CA SER A 412 35.77 -3.90 -12.96
C SER A 412 35.06 -2.56 -13.14
N GLU A 413 34.37 -2.36 -14.27
CA GLU A 413 33.61 -1.14 -14.59
C GLU A 413 32.12 -1.29 -14.29
N LEU A 414 31.65 -2.49 -13.94
CA LEU A 414 30.28 -2.72 -13.52
C LEU A 414 30.08 -2.24 -12.08
N ASP A 415 29.02 -1.48 -11.86
CA ASP A 415 28.61 -1.08 -10.51
C ASP A 415 28.26 -2.31 -9.68
N LYS A 416 28.74 -2.37 -8.44
CA LYS A 416 28.39 -3.43 -7.50
C LYS A 416 27.10 -3.08 -6.77
N SER A 417 26.21 -4.05 -6.65
CA SER A 417 25.03 -3.94 -5.78
C SER A 417 25.44 -3.92 -4.30
N THR A 418 24.59 -3.33 -3.46
CA THR A 418 24.71 -3.36 -1.99
C THR A 418 24.48 -4.75 -1.40
N GLU A 419 23.79 -5.65 -2.12
CA GLU A 419 23.44 -7.01 -1.71
C GLU A 419 24.15 -8.07 -2.57
N ASP A 420 25.49 -8.03 -2.64
CA ASP A 420 26.34 -8.98 -3.38
C ASP A 420 25.91 -9.24 -4.84
N GLY A 421 26.48 -8.49 -5.78
CA GLY A 421 26.24 -8.71 -7.21
C GLY A 421 26.71 -7.55 -8.08
N TYR A 422 26.49 -7.65 -9.39
CA TYR A 422 26.81 -6.59 -10.37
C TYR A 422 25.54 -6.06 -11.02
N LEU A 423 25.44 -4.74 -11.16
CA LEU A 423 24.38 -4.09 -11.90
C LEU A 423 24.72 -4.14 -13.39
N ILE A 424 23.84 -4.77 -14.16
CA ILE A 424 24.03 -4.98 -15.59
C ILE A 424 22.90 -4.30 -16.34
N ASN A 425 23.25 -3.40 -17.26
CA ASN A 425 22.31 -2.88 -18.23
C ASN A 425 22.09 -3.93 -19.33
N VAL A 426 20.94 -4.60 -19.29
CA VAL A 426 20.59 -5.68 -20.23
C VAL A 426 20.51 -5.18 -21.68
N SER A 427 20.08 -3.93 -21.89
CA SER A 427 20.01 -3.33 -23.22
C SER A 427 21.39 -3.05 -23.81
N GLU A 428 22.31 -2.52 -23.00
CA GLU A 428 23.69 -2.27 -23.44
C GLU A 428 24.42 -3.59 -23.71
N LEU A 429 24.31 -4.56 -22.79
CA LEU A 429 24.89 -5.90 -22.97
C LEU A 429 24.40 -6.55 -24.27
N SER A 430 23.12 -6.39 -24.62
CA SER A 430 22.58 -6.96 -25.86
C SER A 430 23.23 -6.39 -27.11
N VAL A 431 23.57 -5.10 -27.12
CA VAL A 431 24.26 -4.45 -28.25
C VAL A 431 25.72 -4.88 -28.32
N GLN A 432 26.41 -4.89 -27.18
CA GLN A 432 27.80 -5.36 -27.10
C GLN A 432 27.95 -6.82 -27.55
N LEU A 433 27.02 -7.68 -27.14
CA LEU A 433 27.00 -9.09 -27.58
C LEU A 433 26.76 -9.20 -29.08
N LEU A 434 25.83 -8.41 -29.64
CA LEU A 434 25.56 -8.41 -31.07
C LEU A 434 26.79 -7.95 -31.87
N GLU A 435 27.46 -6.89 -31.44
CA GLU A 435 28.72 -6.43 -32.06
C GLU A 435 29.74 -7.57 -32.15
N LYS A 436 29.95 -8.31 -31.05
CA LYS A 436 30.90 -9.43 -31.04
C LYS A 436 30.45 -10.59 -31.91
N VAL A 437 29.14 -10.84 -32.00
CA VAL A 437 28.59 -11.87 -32.89
C VAL A 437 28.86 -11.48 -34.36
N GLU A 438 28.65 -10.23 -34.74
CA GLU A 438 28.92 -9.75 -36.10
C GLU A 438 30.41 -9.81 -36.46
N GLU A 439 31.29 -9.40 -35.55
CA GLU A 439 32.76 -9.55 -35.71
C GLU A 439 33.16 -11.03 -35.89
N LEU A 440 32.60 -11.92 -35.07
CA LEU A 440 32.85 -13.35 -35.18
C LEU A 440 32.43 -13.91 -36.53
N TYR A 441 31.29 -13.47 -37.06
CA TYR A 441 30.85 -13.85 -38.41
C TYR A 441 31.82 -13.37 -39.48
N LEU A 442 32.31 -12.13 -39.40
CA LEU A 442 33.32 -11.61 -40.33
C LEU A 442 34.61 -12.42 -40.30
N HIS A 443 35.17 -12.66 -39.11
CA HIS A 443 36.36 -13.50 -38.98
C HIS A 443 36.13 -14.93 -39.47
N THR A 444 34.96 -15.50 -39.26
CA THR A 444 34.61 -16.84 -39.76
C THR A 444 34.56 -16.86 -41.29
N ILE A 445 34.01 -15.81 -41.91
CA ILE A 445 34.00 -15.65 -43.37
C ILE A 445 35.43 -15.53 -43.92
N GLU A 446 36.29 -14.74 -43.28
CA GLU A 446 37.72 -14.62 -43.63
C GLU A 446 38.44 -15.96 -43.52
N GLN A 447 38.28 -16.67 -42.40
CA GLN A 447 38.85 -18.00 -42.20
C GLN A 447 38.36 -18.98 -43.27
N GLN A 448 37.07 -18.96 -43.62
CA GLN A 448 36.52 -19.82 -44.66
C GLN A 448 37.10 -19.52 -46.05
N LYS A 449 37.41 -18.25 -46.36
CA LYS A 449 38.11 -17.85 -47.59
C LYS A 449 39.53 -18.41 -47.61
N ILE A 450 40.27 -18.30 -46.50
CA ILE A 450 41.63 -18.85 -46.38
C ILE A 450 41.60 -20.38 -46.56
N ILE A 451 40.68 -21.09 -45.90
CA ILE A 451 40.54 -22.54 -46.03
C ILE A 451 40.28 -22.94 -47.50
N LYS A 452 39.41 -22.21 -48.21
CA LYS A 452 39.14 -22.46 -49.64
C LYS A 452 40.39 -22.22 -50.51
N ALA A 453 41.15 -21.17 -50.23
CA ALA A 453 42.39 -20.88 -50.95
C ALA A 453 43.45 -21.95 -50.71
N GLN A 454 43.69 -22.33 -49.45
CA GLN A 454 44.61 -23.41 -49.08
C GLN A 454 44.20 -24.75 -49.69
N GLN A 455 42.90 -25.07 -49.72
CA GLN A 455 42.41 -26.28 -50.35
C GLN A 455 42.66 -26.28 -51.87
N LYS A 456 42.53 -25.13 -52.52
CA LYS A 456 42.82 -24.97 -53.95
C LYS A 456 44.31 -25.20 -54.22
N GLU A 457 45.20 -24.54 -53.48
CA GLU A 457 46.66 -24.72 -53.60
C GLU A 457 47.07 -26.18 -53.34
N LEU A 458 46.47 -26.82 -52.33
CA LEU A 458 46.75 -28.22 -52.00
C LEU A 458 46.31 -29.16 -53.12
N ASN A 459 45.18 -28.88 -53.78
CA ASN A 459 44.73 -29.65 -54.95
C ASN A 459 45.68 -29.42 -56.15
N GLU A 460 46.12 -28.20 -56.41
CA GLU A 460 47.09 -27.89 -57.48
C GLU A 460 48.43 -28.58 -57.23
N LEU A 461 48.94 -28.57 -55.99
CA LEU A 461 50.17 -29.26 -55.60
C LEU A 461 50.06 -30.78 -55.76
N LYS A 462 48.91 -31.36 -55.39
CA LYS A 462 48.63 -32.80 -55.59
C LYS A 462 48.65 -33.18 -57.07
N GLU A 463 48.09 -32.33 -57.93
CA GLU A 463 48.10 -32.56 -59.38
C GLU A 463 49.51 -32.49 -59.95
N GLN A 464 50.30 -31.46 -59.60
CA GLN A 464 51.71 -31.36 -60.00
C GLN A 464 52.52 -32.59 -59.55
N PHE A 465 52.29 -33.07 -58.33
CA PHE A 465 52.95 -34.27 -57.81
C PHE A 465 52.56 -35.53 -58.58
N ARG A 466 51.29 -35.65 -58.99
CA ARG A 466 50.79 -36.74 -59.83
C ARG A 466 51.46 -36.73 -61.21
N GLU A 467 51.48 -35.57 -61.88
CA GLU A 467 52.15 -35.40 -63.18
C GLU A 467 53.65 -35.73 -63.11
N PHE A 468 54.34 -35.28 -62.06
CA PHE A 468 55.73 -35.61 -61.83
C PHE A 468 55.96 -37.11 -61.60
N SER A 469 55.11 -37.76 -60.79
CA SER A 469 55.19 -39.20 -60.54
C SER A 469 54.97 -40.03 -61.81
N GLU A 470 54.02 -39.61 -62.66
CA GLU A 470 53.80 -40.22 -63.97
C GLU A 470 54.98 -40.03 -64.92
N PHE A 471 55.62 -38.86 -64.91
CA PHE A 471 56.83 -38.60 -65.68
C PHE A 471 58.00 -39.51 -65.27
N ILE A 472 58.25 -39.66 -63.96
CA ILE A 472 59.30 -40.54 -63.45
C ILE A 472 59.03 -42.01 -63.82
N ASN A 473 57.79 -42.47 -63.73
CA ASN A 473 57.42 -43.82 -64.13
C ASN A 473 57.56 -44.09 -65.63
N LYS A 474 57.47 -43.06 -66.49
CA LYS A 474 57.71 -43.17 -67.94
C LYS A 474 59.19 -43.20 -68.32
N GLN A 475 60.10 -42.82 -67.42
CA GLN A 475 61.56 -42.81 -67.66
C GLN A 475 62.28 -44.07 -67.14
N LYS A 476 61.57 -44.96 -66.43
CA LYS A 476 62.00 -46.34 -66.17
C LYS A 476 61.49 -47.26 -67.27
#